data_AF-A0A8C6YT62-F1
#
_entry.id   AF-A0A8C6YT62-F1
#
_cell.length_a   1.000
_cell.length_b   1.000
_cell.length_c   1.000
_cell.angle_alpha   90.00
_cell.angle_beta   90.00
_cell.angle_gamma   90.00
#
_symmetry.space_group_name_H-M   'P 1'
#
loop_
_entity.id
_entity.type
_entity.pdbx_description
1 polymer ?
#
loop_
_entity_poly.entity_id
_entity_poly.type
_entity_poly.pdbx_seq_one_letter_code
_entity_poly.pdbx_strand_id
1 'polypeptide(L)'
;MEVKGPILPSDWPFFPLINLYNKVTNAETRGAVLNTLPLDLVNTVSWNLQWVLLLESWRAKILQSIPTAAKLARLMCVFLTGGDLFLEAPIHCYTAALLALYCQPKALDSLNLDVPLPGVASFHDLYMSLLEQFEGVSFGDPLFGAFVLLPLQRRFSVHLRLSVFGEHTSILRALRVPLQQFLVPLERYTDPPEDNLNLLRLYFRTLVTGALRHTCCPVLYVVAVAHMNSFIFSQDRTTQTLKKHLLYYKMLNAESPLGFDLYEQLPPLRLKYLQIVTQKENKETASVLVS
;
A
#
# COMPACT_ATOMS: atom_id res chain seq x y z
N MET A 1 -30.44 -15.40 29.44
CA MET A 1 -29.32 -15.95 30.21
C MET A 1 -28.06 -15.54 29.49
N GLU A 2 -27.29 -14.67 30.13
CA GLU A 2 -26.18 -13.91 29.56
C GLU A 2 -25.13 -14.80 28.92
N VAL A 3 -24.75 -14.47 27.67
CA VAL A 3 -23.57 -15.05 27.04
C VAL A 3 -22.36 -14.45 27.77
N LYS A 4 -21.77 -15.22 28.70
CA LYS A 4 -20.45 -14.92 29.27
C LYS A 4 -19.41 -14.96 28.16
N GLY A 5 -19.26 -13.84 27.46
CA GLY A 5 -18.09 -13.58 26.63
C GLY A 5 -16.83 -13.55 27.49
N PRO A 6 -15.63 -13.72 26.89
CA PRO A 6 -14.38 -13.56 27.61
C PRO A 6 -14.31 -12.17 28.25
N ILE A 7 -13.71 -12.09 29.45
CA ILE A 7 -13.59 -10.84 30.23
C ILE A 7 -12.84 -9.75 29.46
N LEU A 8 -11.93 -10.15 28.56
CA LEU A 8 -11.22 -9.27 27.64
C LEU A 8 -11.40 -9.73 26.18
N PRO A 9 -11.39 -8.79 25.21
CA PRO A 9 -11.47 -9.12 23.79
C PRO A 9 -10.25 -9.93 23.34
N SER A 10 -10.38 -10.63 22.20
CA SER A 10 -9.32 -11.48 21.65
C SER A 10 -8.01 -10.74 21.37
N ASP A 11 -8.09 -9.43 21.14
CA ASP A 11 -6.98 -8.52 20.86
C ASP A 11 -6.74 -7.52 22.00
N TRP A 12 -7.01 -7.94 23.24
CA TRP A 12 -6.72 -7.20 24.46
C TRP A 12 -5.32 -6.55 24.54
N PRO A 13 -4.23 -7.11 23.96
CA PRO A 13 -2.92 -6.46 24.05
C PRO A 13 -2.90 -5.08 23.37
N PHE A 14 -3.82 -4.82 22.44
CA PHE A 14 -3.96 -3.56 21.73
C PHE A 14 -5.07 -2.67 22.31
N PHE A 15 -5.70 -3.07 23.41
CA PHE A 15 -6.88 -2.38 23.96
C PHE A 15 -6.68 -0.88 24.19
N PRO A 16 -5.51 -0.38 24.68
CA PRO A 16 -5.26 1.06 24.78
C PRO A 16 -5.36 1.81 23.44
N LEU A 17 -4.80 1.26 22.37
CA LEU A 17 -4.90 1.83 21.02
C LEU A 17 -6.34 1.82 20.49
N ILE A 18 -7.06 0.72 20.71
CA ILE A 18 -8.47 0.58 20.30
C ILE A 18 -9.35 1.61 21.01
N ASN A 19 -9.18 1.75 22.32
CA ASN A 19 -9.94 2.70 23.12
C ASN A 19 -9.66 4.14 22.69
N LEU A 20 -8.39 4.46 22.39
CA LEU A 20 -8.03 5.77 21.88
C LEU A 20 -8.70 6.06 20.54
N TYR A 21 -8.60 5.14 19.58
CA TYR A 21 -9.25 5.26 18.27
C TYR A 21 -10.75 5.51 18.41
N ASN A 22 -11.44 4.65 19.18
CA ASN A 22 -12.86 4.80 19.41
C ASN A 22 -13.23 6.14 20.06
N LYS A 23 -12.40 6.65 21.00
CA LYS A 23 -12.64 7.97 21.62
C LYS A 23 -12.54 9.11 20.60
N VAL A 24 -11.54 9.07 19.73
CA VAL A 24 -11.30 10.09 18.70
C VAL A 24 -12.42 10.08 17.67
N THR A 25 -12.73 8.90 17.10
CA THR A 25 -13.82 8.75 16.13
C THR A 25 -15.18 9.15 16.70
N ASN A 26 -15.44 8.85 17.98
CA ASN A 26 -16.67 9.29 18.66
C ASN A 26 -16.72 10.81 18.94
N ALA A 27 -15.57 11.47 19.12
CA ALA A 27 -15.50 12.92 19.28
C ALA A 27 -15.73 13.64 17.94
N GLU A 28 -15.09 13.15 16.88
CA GLU A 28 -15.24 13.67 15.51
C GLU A 28 -16.68 13.57 15.01
N THR A 29 -17.33 12.41 15.19
CA THR A 29 -18.75 12.22 14.84
C THR A 29 -19.70 13.14 15.60
N ARG A 30 -19.29 13.67 16.77
CA ARG A 30 -20.06 14.64 17.55
C ARG A 30 -19.69 16.10 17.21
N GLY A 31 -18.85 16.32 16.20
CA GLY A 31 -18.38 17.65 15.79
C GLY A 31 -17.43 18.32 16.79
N ALA A 32 -16.89 17.56 17.75
CA ALA A 32 -15.93 18.07 18.71
C ALA A 32 -14.51 17.91 18.16
N VAL A 33 -13.82 19.03 17.93
CA VAL A 33 -12.37 18.99 17.67
C VAL A 33 -11.67 18.72 19.00
N LEU A 34 -11.04 17.55 19.13
CA LEU A 34 -10.15 17.25 20.24
C LEU A 34 -8.89 18.11 20.11
N ASN A 35 -8.97 19.36 20.57
CA ASN A 35 -7.87 20.33 20.48
C ASN A 35 -6.63 19.92 21.30
N THR A 36 -6.78 19.02 22.28
CA THR A 36 -5.67 18.47 23.07
C THR A 36 -6.00 17.04 23.46
N LEU A 37 -5.15 16.11 23.01
CA LEU A 37 -5.13 14.75 23.55
C LEU A 37 -4.61 14.80 25.00
N PRO A 38 -5.05 13.91 25.92
CA PRO A 38 -4.60 13.92 27.30
C PRO A 38 -3.07 13.89 27.40
N LEU A 39 -2.47 14.65 28.33
CA LEU A 39 -1.01 14.75 28.48
C LEU A 39 -0.30 13.38 28.60
N ASP A 40 -0.95 12.39 29.20
CA ASP A 40 -0.40 11.05 29.42
C ASP A 40 -0.62 10.07 28.24
N LEU A 41 -1.16 10.54 27.12
CA LEU A 41 -1.50 9.67 26.00
C LEU A 41 -0.27 9.10 25.32
N VAL A 42 0.74 9.94 25.06
CA VAL A 42 1.99 9.52 24.42
C VAL A 42 2.65 8.41 25.23
N ASN A 43 2.68 8.55 26.57
CA ASN A 43 3.22 7.53 27.48
C ASN A 43 2.39 6.24 27.42
N THR A 44 1.07 6.36 27.48
CA THR A 44 0.15 5.21 27.44
C THR A 44 0.33 4.40 26.14
N VAL A 45 0.36 5.09 24.99
CA VAL A 45 0.54 4.47 23.68
C VAL A 45 1.95 3.90 23.54
N SER A 46 2.97 4.64 23.98
CA SER A 46 4.36 4.17 23.98
C SER A 46 4.53 2.88 24.78
N TRP A 47 4.02 2.83 26.01
CA TRP A 47 4.07 1.63 26.84
C TRP A 47 3.24 0.49 26.26
N ASN A 48 2.10 0.78 25.62
CA ASN A 48 1.31 -0.24 24.96
C ASN A 48 2.10 -0.88 23.80
N LEU A 49 2.67 -0.08 22.91
CA LEU A 49 3.49 -0.55 21.79
C LEU A 49 4.74 -1.29 22.26
N GLN A 50 5.42 -0.77 23.29
CA GLN A 50 6.56 -1.43 23.92
C GLN A 50 6.18 -2.80 24.49
N TRP A 51 5.03 -2.88 25.17
CA TRP A 51 4.52 -4.13 25.72
C TRP A 51 4.16 -5.15 24.64
N VAL A 52 3.47 -4.72 23.56
CA VAL A 52 3.19 -5.57 22.41
C VAL A 52 4.49 -6.07 21.78
N LEU A 53 5.51 -5.22 21.64
CA LEU A 53 6.81 -5.60 21.10
C LEU A 53 7.52 -6.63 21.98
N LEU A 54 7.46 -6.47 23.31
CA LEU A 54 7.98 -7.45 24.26
C LEU A 54 7.24 -8.79 24.14
N LEU A 55 5.91 -8.76 24.02
CA LEU A 55 5.10 -9.97 23.85
C LEU A 55 5.42 -10.69 22.53
N GLU A 56 5.50 -9.98 21.41
CA GLU A 56 5.89 -10.58 20.12
C GLU A 56 7.29 -11.18 20.18
N SER A 57 8.23 -10.51 20.86
CA SER A 57 9.61 -10.95 20.94
C SER A 57 9.82 -12.13 21.89
N TRP A 58 9.20 -12.10 23.08
CA TRP A 58 9.54 -13.02 24.19
C TRP A 58 8.44 -14.04 24.49
N ARG A 59 7.21 -13.79 24.03
CA ARG A 59 6.02 -14.61 24.32
C ARG A 59 5.08 -14.70 23.12
N ALA A 60 5.64 -14.83 21.90
CA ALA A 60 4.88 -14.80 20.66
C ALA A 60 3.67 -15.76 20.63
N LYS A 61 3.76 -16.90 21.33
CA LYS A 61 2.66 -17.88 21.51
C LYS A 61 1.36 -17.27 22.03
N ILE A 62 1.43 -16.25 22.88
CA ILE A 62 0.25 -15.55 23.42
C ILE A 62 -0.51 -14.81 22.30
N LEU A 63 0.23 -14.30 21.30
CA LEU A 63 -0.30 -13.49 20.21
C LEU A 63 -0.55 -14.31 18.94
N GLN A 64 -0.30 -15.61 18.94
CA GLN A 64 -0.49 -16.47 17.76
C GLN A 64 -1.95 -16.61 17.34
N SER A 65 -2.90 -16.48 18.28
CA SER A 65 -4.33 -16.54 17.98
C SER A 65 -4.86 -15.28 17.29
N ILE A 66 -4.13 -14.16 17.35
CA ILE A 66 -4.54 -12.89 16.76
C ILE A 66 -4.05 -12.86 15.30
N PRO A 67 -4.93 -12.73 14.30
CA PRO A 67 -4.53 -12.63 12.91
C PRO A 67 -3.58 -11.45 12.66
N THR A 68 -2.58 -11.62 11.79
CA THR A 68 -1.63 -10.55 11.43
C THR A 68 -2.34 -9.31 10.89
N ALA A 69 -3.43 -9.47 10.13
CA ALA A 69 -4.24 -8.37 9.65
C ALA A 69 -4.88 -7.56 10.79
N ALA A 70 -5.34 -8.22 11.86
CA ALA A 70 -5.85 -7.54 13.04
C ALA A 70 -4.74 -6.75 13.73
N LYS A 71 -3.55 -7.34 13.92
CA LYS A 71 -2.40 -6.65 14.52
C LYS A 71 -2.01 -5.40 13.71
N LEU A 72 -1.93 -5.51 12.39
CA LEU A 72 -1.66 -4.39 11.50
C LEU A 72 -2.75 -3.33 11.56
N ALA A 73 -4.03 -3.72 11.55
CA ALA A 73 -5.13 -2.79 11.71
C ALA A 73 -5.06 -2.03 13.05
N ARG A 74 -4.67 -2.70 14.13
CA ARG A 74 -4.46 -2.05 15.43
C ARG A 74 -3.26 -1.09 15.42
N LEU A 75 -2.20 -1.38 14.67
CA LEU A 75 -1.10 -0.43 14.48
C LEU A 75 -1.51 0.75 13.59
N MET A 76 -2.37 0.54 12.59
CA MET A 76 -2.90 1.63 11.76
C MET A 76 -3.66 2.67 12.60
N CYS A 77 -4.26 2.26 13.73
CA CYS A 77 -4.89 3.19 14.66
C CYS A 77 -3.93 4.28 15.18
N VAL A 78 -2.61 4.04 15.24
CA VAL A 78 -1.63 5.06 15.64
C VAL A 78 -1.68 6.29 14.72
N PHE A 79 -1.94 6.08 13.43
CA PHE A 79 -2.06 7.16 12.46
C PHE A 79 -3.46 7.79 12.47
N LEU A 80 -4.49 6.97 12.74
CA LEU A 80 -5.90 7.37 12.68
C LEU A 80 -6.42 8.07 13.95
N THR A 81 -5.67 8.08 15.04
CA THR A 81 -6.10 8.68 16.31
C THR A 81 -5.97 10.20 16.39
N GLY A 82 -5.72 10.88 15.26
CA GLY A 82 -5.62 12.33 15.17
C GLY A 82 -4.35 12.89 15.83
N GLY A 83 -3.77 13.91 15.20
CA GLY A 83 -2.55 14.58 15.68
C GLY A 83 -1.24 13.91 15.27
N ASP A 84 -0.15 14.58 15.59
CA ASP A 84 1.24 14.19 15.27
C ASP A 84 1.74 13.02 16.14
N LEU A 85 0.85 12.18 16.69
CA LEU A 85 1.18 11.10 17.62
C LEU A 85 2.20 10.11 17.03
N PHE A 86 2.09 9.84 15.73
CA PHE A 86 3.02 8.97 15.02
C PHE A 86 4.42 9.59 14.85
N LEU A 87 4.57 10.92 15.01
CA LEU A 87 5.86 11.62 14.98
C LEU A 87 6.61 11.53 16.32
N GLU A 88 5.92 11.17 17.41
CA GLU A 88 6.56 10.97 18.71
C GLU A 88 7.58 9.83 18.62
N ALA A 89 8.85 10.15 18.88
CA ALA A 89 9.98 9.24 18.71
C ALA A 89 9.77 7.83 19.28
N PRO A 90 9.31 7.63 20.54
CA PRO A 90 9.09 6.28 21.06
C PRO A 90 7.99 5.53 20.30
N ILE A 91 6.90 6.20 19.95
CA ILE A 91 5.76 5.62 19.22
C ILE A 91 6.20 5.21 17.81
N HIS A 92 6.90 6.11 17.12
CA HIS A 92 7.47 5.84 15.81
C HIS A 92 8.41 4.62 15.84
N CYS A 93 9.37 4.61 16.78
CA CYS A 93 10.34 3.51 16.92
C CYS A 93 9.67 2.16 17.19
N TYR A 94 8.74 2.08 18.14
CA TYR A 94 8.08 0.80 18.46
C TYR A 94 7.14 0.35 17.34
N THR A 95 6.44 1.27 16.69
CA THR A 95 5.58 0.96 15.54
C THR A 95 6.40 0.44 14.36
N ALA A 96 7.55 1.05 14.07
CA ALA A 96 8.49 0.57 13.04
C ALA A 96 9.03 -0.83 13.37
N ALA A 97 9.42 -1.08 14.63
CA ALA A 97 9.90 -2.39 15.05
C ALA A 97 8.82 -3.48 14.92
N LEU A 98 7.58 -3.17 15.31
CA LEU A 98 6.45 -4.09 15.15
C LEU A 98 6.11 -4.33 13.68
N LEU A 99 6.14 -3.29 12.83
CA LEU A 99 5.96 -3.43 11.38
C LEU A 99 7.03 -4.36 10.79
N ALA A 100 8.30 -4.21 11.20
CA ALA A 100 9.38 -5.08 10.74
C ALA A 100 9.15 -6.55 11.13
N LEU A 101 8.61 -6.83 12.32
CA LEU A 101 8.23 -8.19 12.72
C LEU A 101 7.09 -8.75 11.86
N TYR A 102 6.06 -7.94 11.57
CA TYR A 102 4.91 -8.37 10.77
C TYR A 102 5.20 -8.44 9.25
N CYS A 103 6.30 -7.84 8.80
CA CYS A 103 6.82 -7.95 7.44
C CYS A 103 7.83 -9.10 7.27
N GLN A 104 8.08 -9.93 8.29
CA GLN A 104 8.89 -11.14 8.08
C GLN A 104 8.18 -12.13 7.13
N PRO A 105 8.92 -12.94 6.35
CA PRO A 105 8.34 -13.80 5.31
C PRO A 105 7.15 -14.65 5.78
N LYS A 106 7.28 -15.33 6.93
CA LYS A 106 6.22 -16.16 7.51
C LYS A 106 4.96 -15.36 7.87
N ALA A 107 5.14 -14.17 8.43
CA ALA A 107 4.03 -13.30 8.81
C ALA A 107 3.33 -12.75 7.56
N LEU A 108 4.11 -12.31 6.56
CA LEU A 108 3.59 -11.90 5.26
C LEU A 108 2.82 -13.05 4.60
N ASP A 109 3.36 -14.25 4.50
CA ASP A 109 2.67 -15.38 3.86
C ASP A 109 1.31 -15.67 4.50
N SER A 110 1.22 -15.56 5.83
CA SER A 110 -0.04 -15.75 6.57
C SER A 110 -1.00 -14.55 6.55
N LEU A 111 -0.57 -13.39 6.06
CA LEU A 111 -1.38 -12.17 6.09
C LEU A 111 -2.55 -12.27 5.11
N ASN A 112 -3.77 -12.25 5.65
CA ASN A 112 -5.02 -12.24 4.91
C ASN A 112 -5.87 -11.04 5.34
N LEU A 113 -6.17 -10.13 4.40
CA LEU A 113 -6.91 -8.89 4.63
C LEU A 113 -8.43 -9.05 4.49
N ASP A 114 -8.90 -10.19 3.97
CA ASP A 114 -10.32 -10.46 3.74
C ASP A 114 -11.02 -11.05 4.98
N VAL A 115 -10.27 -11.28 6.06
CA VAL A 115 -10.80 -11.81 7.33
C VAL A 115 -11.52 -10.69 8.09
N PRO A 116 -12.73 -10.94 8.65
CA PRO A 116 -13.40 -9.98 9.52
C PRO A 116 -12.54 -9.57 10.70
N LEU A 117 -12.40 -8.27 10.91
CA LEU A 117 -11.59 -7.70 11.99
C LEU A 117 -12.52 -7.18 13.09
N PRO A 118 -12.37 -7.61 14.36
CA PRO A 118 -13.23 -7.15 15.44
C PRO A 118 -13.23 -5.61 15.56
N GLY A 119 -14.42 -4.99 15.56
CA GLY A 119 -14.56 -3.54 15.71
C GLY A 119 -14.12 -2.70 14.50
N VAL A 120 -13.89 -3.33 13.34
CA VAL A 120 -13.66 -2.65 12.06
C VAL A 120 -14.68 -3.21 11.06
N ALA A 121 -15.38 -2.34 10.32
CA ALA A 121 -16.42 -2.77 9.37
C ALA A 121 -15.84 -3.65 8.25
N SER A 122 -14.76 -3.19 7.63
CA SER A 122 -13.94 -3.96 6.69
C SER A 122 -12.52 -3.42 6.66
N PHE A 123 -11.55 -4.23 6.20
CA PHE A 123 -10.19 -3.73 5.99
C PHE A 123 -10.15 -2.61 4.93
N HIS A 124 -11.03 -2.67 3.94
CA HIS A 124 -11.14 -1.65 2.90
C HIS A 124 -11.51 -0.28 3.50
N ASP A 125 -12.53 -0.22 4.37
CA ASP A 125 -12.96 1.04 5.00
C ASP A 125 -11.85 1.62 5.89
N LEU A 126 -11.17 0.75 6.65
CA LEU A 126 -9.99 1.15 7.44
C LEU A 126 -8.89 1.74 6.54
N TYR A 127 -8.66 1.11 5.39
CA TYR A 127 -7.67 1.58 4.44
C TYR A 127 -8.05 2.94 3.83
N MET A 128 -9.32 3.18 3.53
CA MET A 128 -9.78 4.49 3.06
C MET A 128 -9.53 5.58 4.10
N SER A 129 -9.88 5.34 5.38
CA SER A 129 -9.55 6.28 6.45
C SER A 129 -8.04 6.51 6.58
N LEU A 130 -7.22 5.47 6.35
CA LEU A 130 -5.76 5.59 6.36
C LEU A 130 -5.25 6.47 5.21
N LEU A 131 -5.82 6.34 4.01
CA LEU A 131 -5.47 7.17 2.85
C LEU A 131 -5.85 8.63 3.07
N GLU A 132 -7.08 8.90 3.55
CA GLU A 132 -7.55 10.25 3.88
C GLU A 132 -6.64 10.91 4.92
N GLN A 133 -6.28 10.17 5.97
CA GLN A 133 -5.38 10.66 7.01
C GLN A 133 -3.96 10.90 6.47
N PHE A 134 -3.48 10.05 5.56
CA PHE A 134 -2.18 10.25 4.92
C PHE A 134 -2.15 11.52 4.07
N GLU A 135 -3.23 11.81 3.34
CA GLU A 135 -3.37 13.06 2.59
C GLU A 135 -3.37 14.30 3.48
N GLY A 136 -4.05 14.21 4.62
CA GLY A 136 -4.20 15.34 5.53
C GLY A 136 -2.94 15.67 6.32
N VAL A 137 -2.28 14.67 6.90
CA VAL A 137 -1.29 14.89 7.96
C VAL A 137 -0.04 14.00 7.91
N SER A 138 0.25 13.31 6.80
CA SER A 138 1.42 12.41 6.76
C SER A 138 2.77 13.10 6.82
N PHE A 139 2.87 14.35 6.37
CA PHE A 139 4.13 15.07 6.11
C PHE A 139 5.13 14.28 5.22
N GLY A 140 4.65 13.26 4.48
CA GLY A 140 5.49 12.34 3.71
C GLY A 140 6.35 11.39 4.57
N ASP A 141 5.92 11.11 5.80
CA ASP A 141 6.59 10.20 6.72
C ASP A 141 6.77 8.79 6.12
N PRO A 142 8.01 8.22 6.12
CA PRO A 142 8.27 6.92 5.53
C PRO A 142 7.59 5.75 6.25
N LEU A 143 7.40 5.81 7.57
CA LEU A 143 6.75 4.73 8.31
C LEU A 143 5.25 4.69 7.99
N PHE A 144 4.59 5.83 8.02
CA PHE A 144 3.19 5.96 7.59
C PHE A 144 3.04 5.51 6.12
N GLY A 145 3.96 5.94 5.25
CA GLY A 145 3.99 5.49 3.86
C GLY A 145 4.15 3.97 3.71
N ALA A 146 4.92 3.32 4.58
CA ALA A 146 5.06 1.86 4.56
C ALA A 146 3.75 1.15 4.90
N PHE A 147 2.94 1.67 5.83
CA PHE A 147 1.60 1.16 6.10
C PHE A 147 0.64 1.38 4.93
N VAL A 148 0.76 2.49 4.21
CA VAL A 148 -0.02 2.74 2.97
C VAL A 148 0.36 1.75 1.86
N LEU A 149 1.65 1.43 1.72
CA LEU A 149 2.16 0.53 0.68
C LEU A 149 1.90 -0.95 0.96
N LEU A 150 1.91 -1.37 2.22
CA LEU A 150 1.79 -2.77 2.64
C LEU A 150 0.61 -3.53 1.99
N PRO A 151 -0.63 -3.00 1.97
CA PRO A 151 -1.79 -3.71 1.41
C PRO A 151 -1.87 -3.64 -0.13
N LEU A 152 -0.95 -2.96 -0.81
CA LEU A 152 -0.98 -2.82 -2.28
C LEU A 152 -0.35 -4.01 -3.04
N GLN A 153 0.14 -5.03 -2.33
CA GLN A 153 0.68 -6.27 -2.91
C GLN A 153 -0.34 -6.96 -3.82
N ARG A 154 0.13 -7.60 -4.90
CA ARG A 154 -0.71 -8.16 -5.98
C ARG A 154 -1.79 -9.12 -5.50
N ARG A 155 -1.47 -9.97 -4.53
CA ARG A 155 -2.40 -10.98 -3.98
C ARG A 155 -3.64 -10.39 -3.28
N PHE A 156 -3.59 -9.12 -2.86
CA PHE A 156 -4.71 -8.47 -2.20
C PHE A 156 -5.65 -7.81 -3.22
N SER A 157 -6.85 -7.47 -2.73
CA SER A 157 -7.91 -6.85 -3.53
C SER A 157 -7.41 -5.69 -4.39
N VAL A 158 -7.74 -5.74 -5.69
CA VAL A 158 -7.41 -4.70 -6.65
C VAL A 158 -8.02 -3.35 -6.30
N HIS A 159 -9.11 -3.33 -5.53
CA HIS A 159 -9.77 -2.10 -5.08
C HIS A 159 -8.83 -1.22 -4.25
N LEU A 160 -7.95 -1.80 -3.44
CA LEU A 160 -6.97 -1.04 -2.65
C LEU A 160 -5.99 -0.27 -3.56
N ARG A 161 -5.53 -0.92 -4.64
CA ARG A 161 -4.70 -0.29 -5.67
C ARG A 161 -5.47 0.74 -6.49
N LEU A 162 -6.73 0.45 -6.83
CA LEU A 162 -7.59 1.38 -7.58
C LEU A 162 -7.86 2.66 -6.78
N SER A 163 -8.08 2.58 -5.47
CA SER A 163 -8.30 3.78 -4.65
C SER A 163 -7.06 4.68 -4.63
N VAL A 164 -5.85 4.12 -4.50
CA VAL A 164 -4.61 4.93 -4.56
C VAL A 164 -4.41 5.62 -5.91
N PHE A 165 -4.62 4.90 -7.01
CA PHE A 165 -4.33 5.42 -8.36
C PHE A 165 -5.51 6.15 -9.02
N GLY A 166 -6.71 5.98 -8.48
CA GLY A 166 -7.96 6.50 -9.02
C GLY A 166 -8.51 7.66 -8.19
N GLU A 167 -8.64 7.47 -6.88
CA GLU A 167 -9.35 8.38 -5.97
C GLU A 167 -8.34 9.27 -5.21
N HIS A 168 -7.29 8.67 -4.66
CA HIS A 168 -6.29 9.28 -3.78
C HIS A 168 -4.96 9.60 -4.49
N THR A 169 -5.02 10.06 -5.74
CA THR A 169 -3.82 10.23 -6.59
C THR A 169 -2.83 11.27 -6.02
N SER A 170 -3.30 12.18 -5.16
CA SER A 170 -2.49 13.19 -4.45
C SER A 170 -1.39 12.56 -3.58
N ILE A 171 -1.65 11.39 -2.98
CA ILE A 171 -0.70 10.71 -2.07
C ILE A 171 0.60 10.31 -2.78
N LEU A 172 0.56 10.07 -4.09
CA LEU A 172 1.72 9.67 -4.88
C LEU A 172 2.86 10.71 -4.83
N ARG A 173 2.56 11.95 -4.45
CA ARG A 173 3.57 13.02 -4.27
C ARG A 173 4.24 13.00 -2.90
N ALA A 174 3.59 12.40 -1.91
CA ALA A 174 4.02 12.35 -0.51
C ALA A 174 4.56 10.96 -0.10
N LEU A 175 4.29 9.90 -0.87
CA LEU A 175 4.67 8.52 -0.55
C LEU A 175 6.16 8.20 -0.80
N ARG A 176 7.04 8.84 -0.02
CA ARG A 176 8.51 8.88 -0.24
C ARG A 176 9.29 7.73 0.41
N VAL A 177 8.68 6.55 0.57
CA VAL A 177 9.35 5.39 1.17
C VAL A 177 10.54 4.95 0.29
N PRO A 178 11.79 4.96 0.79
CA PRO A 178 12.94 4.55 -0.01
C PRO A 178 12.93 3.05 -0.32
N LEU A 179 13.31 2.67 -1.55
CA LEU A 179 13.38 1.26 -1.98
C LEU A 179 14.29 0.41 -1.07
N GLN A 180 15.40 0.98 -0.61
CA GLN A 180 16.38 0.28 0.23
C GLN A 180 15.86 -0.03 1.63
N GLN A 181 14.85 0.71 2.10
CA GLN A 181 14.26 0.57 3.44
C GLN A 181 12.90 -0.12 3.38
N PHE A 182 12.49 -0.56 2.19
CA PHE A 182 11.18 -1.17 1.98
C PHE A 182 11.18 -2.61 2.49
N LEU A 183 10.26 -2.89 3.42
CA LEU A 183 10.24 -4.14 4.19
C LEU A 183 9.66 -5.34 3.42
N VAL A 184 8.98 -5.09 2.30
CA VAL A 184 8.30 -6.13 1.53
C VAL A 184 9.03 -6.32 0.18
N PRO A 185 9.35 -7.56 -0.22
CA PRO A 185 9.96 -7.82 -1.51
C PRO A 185 9.12 -7.26 -2.67
N LEU A 186 9.78 -6.61 -3.65
CA LEU A 186 9.09 -5.94 -4.76
C LEU A 186 8.30 -6.92 -5.63
N GLU A 187 8.72 -8.18 -5.68
CA GLU A 187 8.09 -9.26 -6.42
C GLU A 187 6.64 -9.46 -5.96
N ARG A 188 6.35 -9.23 -4.68
CA ARG A 188 4.97 -9.31 -4.12
C ARG A 188 4.04 -8.24 -4.72
N TYR A 189 4.58 -7.21 -5.35
CA TYR A 189 3.85 -6.14 -6.01
C TYR A 189 3.83 -6.27 -7.53
N THR A 190 4.73 -7.04 -8.12
CA THR A 190 4.85 -7.17 -9.58
C THR A 190 4.41 -8.53 -10.11
N ASP A 191 4.34 -9.55 -9.25
CA ASP A 191 3.93 -10.90 -9.61
C ASP A 191 2.63 -11.34 -8.88
N PRO A 192 1.65 -11.94 -9.59
CA PRO A 192 1.58 -12.07 -11.05
C PRO A 192 1.39 -10.69 -11.74
N PRO A 193 1.64 -10.58 -13.05
CA PRO A 193 1.38 -9.36 -13.82
C PRO A 193 -0.05 -8.83 -13.60
N GLU A 194 -0.22 -7.51 -13.66
CA GLU A 194 -1.52 -6.86 -13.51
C GLU A 194 -2.43 -7.16 -14.70
N ASP A 195 -3.62 -7.66 -14.39
CA ASP A 195 -4.65 -8.10 -15.32
C ASP A 195 -5.85 -7.14 -15.36
N ASN A 196 -5.96 -6.24 -14.39
CA ASN A 196 -7.00 -5.22 -14.37
C ASN A 196 -6.69 -4.06 -15.33
N LEU A 197 -7.42 -4.02 -16.46
CA LEU A 197 -7.26 -2.98 -17.48
C LEU A 197 -7.52 -1.55 -16.99
N ASN A 198 -8.36 -1.36 -15.97
CA ASN A 198 -8.60 -0.03 -15.42
C ASN A 198 -7.39 0.44 -14.63
N LEU A 199 -6.80 -0.43 -13.81
CA LEU A 199 -5.59 -0.12 -13.06
C LEU A 199 -4.39 0.13 -13.97
N LEU A 200 -4.21 -0.69 -15.02
CA LEU A 200 -3.17 -0.46 -16.04
C LEU A 200 -3.33 0.91 -16.74
N ARG A 201 -4.57 1.32 -17.04
CA ARG A 201 -4.85 2.66 -17.58
C ARG A 201 -4.46 3.76 -16.59
N LEU A 202 -4.69 3.56 -15.30
CA LEU A 202 -4.29 4.52 -14.26
C LEU A 202 -2.76 4.56 -14.06
N TYR A 203 -2.07 3.43 -14.10
CA TYR A 203 -0.60 3.36 -14.11
C TYR A 203 -0.03 4.17 -15.27
N PHE A 204 -0.53 3.93 -16.49
CA PHE A 204 -0.11 4.70 -17.65
C PHE A 204 -0.38 6.20 -17.46
N ARG A 205 -1.60 6.57 -17.10
CA ARG A 205 -2.02 7.97 -16.88
C ARG A 205 -1.11 8.68 -15.89
N THR A 206 -0.85 8.08 -14.74
CA THR A 206 -0.04 8.70 -13.68
C THR A 206 1.44 8.82 -14.06
N LEU A 207 1.98 7.88 -14.84
CA LEU A 207 3.32 7.96 -15.40
C LEU A 207 3.44 9.09 -16.45
N VAL A 208 2.54 9.16 -17.43
CA VAL A 208 2.63 10.16 -18.52
C VAL A 208 2.31 11.59 -18.07
N THR A 209 1.43 11.75 -17.09
CA THR A 209 1.13 13.07 -16.50
C THR A 209 2.20 13.53 -15.51
N GLY A 210 3.16 12.67 -15.15
CA GLY A 210 4.16 12.96 -14.13
C GLY A 210 3.58 13.06 -12.71
N ALA A 211 2.35 12.56 -12.48
CA ALA A 211 1.79 12.42 -11.15
C ALA A 211 2.57 11.39 -10.33
N LEU A 212 2.97 10.28 -10.97
CA LEU A 212 3.86 9.27 -10.41
C LEU A 212 5.29 9.49 -10.92
N ARG A 213 6.21 9.79 -10.01
CA ARG A 213 7.63 10.01 -10.32
C ARG A 213 8.51 9.22 -9.36
N HIS A 214 9.61 8.70 -9.87
CA HIS A 214 10.61 7.99 -9.06
C HIS A 214 11.09 8.80 -7.84
N THR A 215 11.24 10.12 -7.96
CA THR A 215 11.69 10.99 -6.87
C THR A 215 10.66 11.20 -5.76
N CYS A 216 9.37 11.00 -6.03
CA CYS A 216 8.30 11.25 -5.06
C CYS A 216 7.70 9.95 -4.50
N CYS A 217 7.66 8.89 -5.31
CA CYS A 217 7.13 7.59 -4.92
C CYS A 217 7.88 6.47 -5.66
N PRO A 218 9.11 6.13 -5.21
CA PRO A 218 9.98 5.22 -5.93
C PRO A 218 9.41 3.80 -5.98
N VAL A 219 8.78 3.31 -4.90
CA VAL A 219 8.20 1.96 -4.84
C VAL A 219 7.09 1.79 -5.90
N LEU A 220 6.05 2.63 -5.88
CA LEU A 220 4.95 2.48 -6.84
C LEU A 220 5.36 2.86 -8.26
N TYR A 221 6.36 3.73 -8.44
CA TYR A 221 6.92 4.01 -9.76
C TYR A 221 7.47 2.73 -10.40
N VAL A 222 8.31 1.97 -9.68
CA VAL A 222 8.87 0.70 -10.20
C VAL A 222 7.76 -0.31 -10.46
N VAL A 223 6.78 -0.43 -9.55
CA VAL A 223 5.63 -1.34 -9.70
C VAL A 223 4.82 -1.01 -10.95
N ALA A 224 4.46 0.26 -11.16
CA ALA A 224 3.71 0.69 -12.34
C ALA A 224 4.50 0.44 -13.63
N VAL A 225 5.80 0.75 -13.65
CA VAL A 225 6.67 0.48 -14.82
C VAL A 225 6.74 -1.02 -15.11
N ALA A 226 6.90 -1.88 -14.10
CA ALA A 226 6.97 -3.33 -14.27
C ALA A 226 5.68 -3.91 -14.84
N HIS A 227 4.52 -3.46 -14.35
CA HIS A 227 3.21 -3.87 -14.88
C HIS A 227 2.96 -3.36 -16.29
N MET A 228 3.30 -2.10 -16.58
CA MET A 228 3.19 -1.55 -17.93
C MET A 228 4.09 -2.28 -18.92
N ASN A 229 5.32 -2.62 -18.51
CA ASN A 229 6.24 -3.41 -19.30
C ASN A 229 5.64 -4.80 -19.59
N SER A 230 5.24 -5.52 -18.54
CA SER A 230 4.63 -6.85 -18.66
C SER A 230 3.38 -6.83 -19.54
N PHE A 231 2.55 -5.79 -19.42
CA PHE A 231 1.37 -5.62 -20.25
C PHE A 231 1.72 -5.37 -21.72
N ILE A 232 2.65 -4.46 -22.02
CA ILE A 232 3.05 -4.14 -23.40
C ILE A 232 3.59 -5.37 -24.13
N PHE A 233 4.39 -6.19 -23.44
CA PHE A 233 5.06 -7.36 -24.00
C PHE A 233 4.31 -8.69 -23.81
N SER A 234 3.12 -8.68 -23.19
CA SER A 234 2.34 -9.92 -23.04
C SER A 234 1.86 -10.44 -24.40
N GLN A 235 1.69 -11.76 -24.53
CA GLN A 235 1.21 -12.39 -25.76
C GLN A 235 -0.33 -12.33 -25.93
N ASP A 236 -1.04 -11.70 -25.00
CA ASP A 236 -2.49 -11.59 -25.05
C ASP A 236 -2.96 -10.74 -26.24
N ARG A 237 -3.81 -11.34 -27.10
CA ARG A 237 -4.33 -10.73 -28.32
C ARG A 237 -5.54 -9.82 -28.08
N THR A 238 -6.25 -9.99 -26.96
CA THR A 238 -7.49 -9.24 -26.67
C THR A 238 -7.24 -7.75 -26.43
N THR A 239 -6.01 -7.40 -26.05
CA THR A 239 -5.59 -6.06 -25.64
C THR A 239 -4.71 -5.34 -26.67
N GLN A 240 -4.63 -5.86 -27.91
CA GLN A 240 -3.78 -5.32 -28.98
C GLN A 240 -3.99 -3.83 -29.27
N THR A 241 -5.24 -3.35 -29.20
CA THR A 241 -5.56 -1.94 -29.45
C THR A 241 -4.91 -1.04 -28.41
N LEU A 242 -5.00 -1.39 -27.11
CA LEU A 242 -4.39 -0.60 -26.04
C LEU A 242 -2.86 -0.67 -26.12
N LYS A 243 -2.28 -1.85 -26.40
CA LYS A 243 -0.83 -1.99 -26.63
C LYS A 243 -0.36 -1.11 -27.79
N LYS A 244 -1.11 -1.08 -28.90
CA LYS A 244 -0.82 -0.19 -30.03
C LYS A 244 -0.90 1.27 -29.62
N HIS A 245 -1.92 1.68 -28.87
CA HIS A 245 -2.03 3.06 -28.41
C HIS A 245 -0.83 3.47 -27.54
N LEU A 246 -0.35 2.60 -26.67
CA LEU A 246 0.83 2.85 -25.81
C LEU A 246 2.13 2.93 -26.63
N LEU A 247 2.39 1.94 -27.49
CA LEU A 247 3.62 1.87 -28.27
C LEU A 247 3.73 3.00 -29.30
N TYR A 248 2.60 3.38 -29.90
CA TYR A 248 2.54 4.36 -30.98
C TYR A 248 2.11 5.76 -30.50
N TYR A 249 1.93 5.99 -29.20
CA TYR A 249 1.57 7.30 -28.67
C TYR A 249 2.55 8.40 -29.13
N LYS A 250 2.03 9.45 -29.77
CA LYS A 250 2.79 10.60 -30.28
C LYS A 250 2.66 11.80 -29.35
N MET A 251 1.44 12.30 -29.15
CA MET A 251 1.15 13.46 -28.31
C MET A 251 -0.35 13.58 -27.98
N LEU A 252 -0.69 14.39 -26.98
CA LEU A 252 -2.07 14.79 -26.67
C LEU A 252 -2.64 15.63 -27.81
N ASN A 253 -3.90 15.38 -28.19
CA ASN A 253 -4.62 16.12 -29.21
C ASN A 253 -6.12 16.11 -28.87
N ALA A 254 -6.64 17.23 -28.36
CA ALA A 254 -8.03 17.35 -27.95
C ALA A 254 -9.04 17.29 -29.12
N GLU A 255 -8.59 17.50 -30.36
CA GLU A 255 -9.43 17.45 -31.57
C GLU A 255 -9.54 16.02 -32.14
N SER A 256 -8.67 15.10 -31.70
CA SER A 256 -8.73 13.69 -32.08
C SER A 256 -9.87 12.98 -31.33
N PRO A 257 -10.62 12.05 -31.98
CA PRO A 257 -11.67 11.28 -31.31
C PRO A 257 -11.15 10.41 -30.15
N LEU A 258 -9.85 10.12 -30.13
CA LEU A 258 -9.19 9.40 -29.04
C LEU A 258 -8.58 10.32 -27.97
N GLY A 259 -8.53 11.64 -28.21
CA GLY A 259 -7.87 12.63 -27.34
C GLY A 259 -6.33 12.67 -27.47
N PHE A 260 -5.77 11.91 -28.41
CA PHE A 260 -4.33 11.87 -28.70
C PHE A 260 -4.06 11.40 -30.13
N ASP A 261 -2.87 11.72 -30.62
CA ASP A 261 -2.35 11.26 -31.89
C ASP A 261 -1.46 10.03 -31.72
N LEU A 262 -1.49 9.17 -32.72
CA LEU A 262 -0.60 8.02 -32.85
C LEU A 262 0.34 8.23 -34.02
N TYR A 263 1.56 7.72 -33.91
CA TYR A 263 2.42 7.55 -35.07
C TYR A 263 1.82 6.52 -36.02
N GLU A 264 1.91 6.77 -37.33
CA GLU A 264 1.49 5.79 -38.34
C GLU A 264 2.40 4.54 -38.35
N GLN A 265 3.70 4.76 -38.10
CA GLN A 265 4.71 3.73 -37.98
C GLN A 265 5.49 3.91 -36.69
N LEU A 266 6.00 2.81 -36.12
CA LEU A 266 6.73 2.89 -34.86
C LEU A 266 8.04 3.64 -35.09
N PRO A 267 8.33 4.73 -34.34
CA PRO A 267 9.56 5.50 -34.53
C PRO A 267 10.81 4.61 -34.46
N PRO A 268 11.82 4.81 -35.31
CA PRO A 268 13.00 3.93 -35.38
C PRO A 268 13.73 3.77 -34.05
N LEU A 269 13.78 4.82 -33.24
CA LEU A 269 14.37 4.77 -31.90
C LEU A 269 13.59 3.81 -30.98
N ARG A 270 12.26 3.88 -30.98
CA ARG A 270 11.41 2.97 -30.20
C ARG A 270 11.52 1.54 -30.72
N LEU A 271 11.53 1.36 -32.05
CA LEU A 271 11.74 0.05 -32.68
C LEU A 271 13.07 -0.58 -32.24
N LYS A 272 14.15 0.20 -32.25
CA LYS A 272 15.48 -0.24 -31.78
C LYS A 272 15.45 -0.66 -30.31
N TYR A 273 14.82 0.13 -29.44
CA TYR A 273 14.67 -0.24 -28.03
C TYR A 273 13.82 -1.50 -27.83
N LEU A 274 12.70 -1.64 -28.55
CA LEU A 274 11.88 -2.86 -28.52
C LEU A 274 12.69 -4.09 -28.93
N GLN A 275 13.50 -3.99 -29.99
CA GLN A 275 14.36 -5.07 -30.44
C GLN A 275 15.41 -5.44 -29.39
N ILE A 276 16.03 -4.47 -28.72
CA ILE A 276 17.02 -4.72 -27.67
C ILE A 276 16.40 -5.45 -26.46
N VAL A 277 15.23 -5.01 -26.01
CA VAL A 277 14.54 -5.58 -24.84
C VAL A 277 14.07 -7.01 -25.12
N THR A 278 13.41 -7.22 -26.27
CA THR A 278 12.92 -8.56 -26.67
C THR A 278 14.05 -9.56 -26.96
N GLN A 279 15.20 -9.11 -27.46
CA GLN A 279 16.37 -9.98 -27.64
C GLN A 279 17.02 -10.38 -26.30
N LYS A 280 16.94 -9.54 -25.26
CA LYS A 280 17.44 -9.84 -23.91
C LYS A 280 16.57 -10.88 -23.20
N GLU A 281 15.24 -10.70 -23.23
CA GLU A 281 14.29 -11.66 -22.66
C GLU A 281 14.44 -13.07 -23.26
N ASN A 282 14.62 -13.17 -24.59
CA ASN A 282 14.82 -14.47 -25.26
C ASN A 282 16.12 -15.18 -24.84
N LYS A 283 17.15 -14.44 -24.41
CA LYS A 283 18.40 -15.05 -23.91
C LYS A 283 18.26 -15.53 -22.47
N GLU A 284 17.57 -14.77 -21.61
CA GLU A 284 17.36 -15.14 -20.20
C GLU A 284 16.38 -16.31 -20.06
N THR A 285 15.31 -16.35 -20.85
CA THR A 285 14.37 -17.49 -20.89
C THR A 285 15.01 -18.75 -21.48
N ALA A 286 15.86 -18.62 -22.51
CA ALA A 286 16.61 -19.76 -23.05
C ALA A 286 17.65 -20.31 -22.06
N SER A 287 18.26 -19.48 -21.20
CA SER A 287 19.20 -19.98 -20.18
C SER A 287 18.52 -20.72 -19.02
N VAL A 288 17.28 -20.35 -18.66
CA VAL A 288 16.51 -20.99 -17.57
C VAL A 288 15.92 -22.34 -18.01
N LEU A 289 15.68 -22.53 -19.32
CA LEU A 289 15.20 -23.81 -19.86
C LEU A 289 16.32 -24.86 -20.09
N VAL A 290 17.59 -24.47 -19.92
CA VAL A 290 18.77 -25.32 -20.15
C VAL A 290 19.49 -25.69 -18.83
N SER A 291 18.92 -25.29 -17.68
CA SER A 291 19.39 -25.61 -16.33
C SER A 291 18.33 -26.37 -15.55
#